data_AF-A0A6P3V5G0-F1
#
_entry.id   AF-A0A6P3V5G0-F1
#
_cell.length_a   1.000
_cell.length_b   1.000
_cell.length_c   1.000
_cell.angle_alpha   90.00
_cell.angle_beta   90.00
_cell.angle_gamma   90.00
#
_symmetry.space_group_name_H-M   'P 1'
#
loop_
_entity.id
_entity.type
_entity.pdbx_description
1 polymer ?
#
loop_
_entity_poly.entity_id
_entity_poly.type
_entity_poly.pdbx_seq_one_letter_code
_entity_poly.pdbx_strand_id
1 'polypeptide(L)'
;MTMKNVLVTSCCLQTFHGLFVSRPSEAILPVQRNGQIITALYDYQPPATDTQPTLAWLTVMQEAYLNLAHNSLNLCAVLLPRILASDKSEVISDSSHTIKILLQDCV
;
A
#
# COMPACT_ATOMS: atom_id res chain seq x y z
N MET A 1 4.23 -27.54 1.19
CA MET A 1 2.89 -27.39 0.60
C MET A 1 2.49 -25.92 0.65
N THR A 2 2.87 -25.13 -0.34
CA THR A 2 2.47 -23.72 -0.44
C THR A 2 1.12 -23.69 -1.14
N MET A 3 0.04 -23.49 -0.40
CA MET A 3 -1.28 -23.29 -1.01
C MET A 3 -1.24 -22.02 -1.85
N LYS A 4 -0.95 -22.18 -3.14
CA LYS A 4 -1.19 -21.24 -4.24
C LYS A 4 -2.71 -21.03 -4.40
N ASN A 5 -3.39 -20.54 -3.39
CA ASN A 5 -4.78 -20.17 -3.56
C ASN A 5 -4.85 -18.70 -3.95
N VAL A 6 -4.75 -18.47 -5.26
CA VAL A 6 -4.87 -17.15 -5.89
C VAL A 6 -6.14 -16.44 -5.41
N LEU A 7 -7.22 -17.17 -5.13
CA LEU A 7 -8.45 -16.59 -4.58
C LEU A 7 -8.26 -16.04 -3.16
N VAL A 8 -7.55 -16.76 -2.29
CA VAL A 8 -7.25 -16.29 -0.92
C VAL A 8 -6.40 -15.03 -1.00
N THR A 9 -5.36 -15.04 -1.82
CA THR A 9 -4.49 -13.87 -2.02
C THR A 9 -5.27 -12.68 -2.55
N SER A 10 -6.08 -12.88 -3.58
CA SER A 10 -6.93 -11.85 -4.17
C SER A 10 -7.92 -11.27 -3.15
N CYS A 11 -8.59 -12.14 -2.40
CA CYS A 11 -9.53 -11.73 -1.36
C CYS A 11 -8.85 -10.96 -0.22
N CYS A 12 -7.66 -11.38 0.21
CA CYS A 12 -6.86 -10.64 1.19
C CYS A 12 -6.50 -9.24 0.69
N LEU A 13 -5.97 -9.13 -0.55
CA LEU A 13 -5.66 -7.83 -1.14
C LEU A 13 -6.91 -6.95 -1.27
N GLN A 14 -8.04 -7.51 -1.71
CA GLN A 14 -9.31 -6.78 -1.79
C GLN A 14 -9.80 -6.30 -0.41
N THR A 15 -9.62 -7.11 0.63
CA THR A 15 -9.98 -6.74 2.01
C THR A 15 -9.10 -5.60 2.52
N PHE A 16 -7.80 -5.66 2.29
CA PHE A 16 -6.89 -4.56 2.64
C PHE A 16 -7.21 -3.28 1.87
N HIS A 17 -7.47 -3.39 0.57
CA HIS A 17 -7.92 -2.26 -0.23
C HIS A 17 -9.18 -1.62 0.37
N GLY A 18 -10.22 -2.41 0.66
CA GLY A 18 -11.45 -1.91 1.27
C GLY A 18 -11.22 -1.26 2.64
N LEU A 19 -10.35 -1.86 3.47
CA LEU A 19 -9.95 -1.29 4.75
C LEU A 19 -9.32 0.10 4.54
N PHE A 20 -8.34 0.23 3.66
CA PHE A 20 -7.63 1.50 3.48
C PHE A 20 -8.48 2.57 2.80
N VAL A 21 -9.26 2.22 1.78
CA VAL A 21 -10.20 3.14 1.10
C VAL A 21 -11.21 3.73 2.07
N SER A 22 -11.64 2.97 3.09
CA SER A 22 -12.57 3.48 4.11
C SER A 22 -12.00 4.58 5.02
N ARG A 23 -10.69 4.87 4.91
CA ARG A 23 -9.95 5.84 5.73
C ARG A 23 -10.26 5.71 7.24
N PRO A 24 -10.04 4.51 7.83
CA PRO A 24 -10.38 4.25 9.22
C PRO A 24 -9.68 5.22 10.17
N SER A 25 -10.39 5.63 11.21
CA SER A 25 -9.82 6.46 12.27
C SER A 25 -8.76 5.69 13.08
N GLU A 26 -7.97 6.42 13.87
CA GLU A 26 -6.90 5.85 14.69
C GLU A 26 -7.41 4.81 15.71
N ALA A 27 -8.68 4.91 16.14
CA ALA A 27 -9.32 3.94 17.02
C ALA A 27 -9.54 2.57 16.35
N ILE A 28 -9.73 2.55 15.03
CA ILE A 28 -9.98 1.33 14.25
C ILE A 28 -8.65 0.79 13.71
N LEU A 29 -7.84 1.66 13.10
CA LEU A 29 -6.53 1.31 12.56
C LEU A 29 -5.49 2.32 13.04
N PRO A 30 -4.78 2.01 14.15
CA PRO A 30 -3.69 2.84 14.64
C PRO A 30 -2.62 3.03 13.57
N VAL A 31 -2.05 4.24 13.52
CA VAL A 31 -1.07 4.64 12.50
C VAL A 31 0.14 3.69 12.47
N GLN A 32 0.64 3.30 13.64
CA GLN A 32 1.74 2.33 13.76
C GLN A 32 1.38 0.97 13.15
N ARG A 33 0.14 0.51 13.33
CA ARG A 33 -0.34 -0.75 12.76
C ARG A 33 -0.48 -0.67 11.24
N ASN A 34 -0.94 0.46 10.71
CA ASN A 34 -0.95 0.68 9.26
C ASN A 34 0.46 0.56 8.67
N GLY A 35 1.46 1.21 9.28
CA GLY A 35 2.86 1.09 8.87
C GLY A 35 3.42 -0.34 8.93
N GLN A 36 3.03 -1.12 9.94
CA GLN A 36 3.39 -2.55 10.04
C GLN A 36 2.75 -3.38 8.92
N ILE A 37 1.48 -3.14 8.57
CA ILE A 37 0.81 -3.82 7.47
C ILE A 37 1.49 -3.49 6.14
N ILE A 38 1.80 -2.21 5.90
CA ILE A 38 2.56 -1.78 4.70
C ILE A 38 3.89 -2.53 4.59
N THR A 39 4.62 -2.64 5.71
CA THR A 39 5.90 -3.38 5.74
C THR A 39 5.70 -4.85 5.40
N ALA A 40 4.70 -5.51 6.01
CA ALA A 40 4.39 -6.91 5.72
C ALA A 40 3.93 -7.14 4.27
N LEU A 41 3.22 -6.17 3.67
CA LEU A 41 2.82 -6.24 2.26
C LEU A 41 4.04 -6.12 1.32
N TYR A 42 5.06 -5.34 1.68
CA TYR A 42 6.34 -5.35 0.95
C TYR A 42 7.07 -6.69 1.07
N ASP A 43 7.06 -7.32 2.25
CA ASP A 43 7.68 -8.64 2.43
C ASP A 43 6.97 -9.73 1.60
N TYR A 44 5.67 -9.57 1.36
CA TYR A 44 4.88 -10.50 0.52
C TYR A 44 5.13 -10.35 -0.99
N GLN A 45 5.39 -9.13 -1.47
CA GLN A 45 5.45 -8.69 -2.88
C GLN A 45 5.26 -9.79 -3.97
N PRO A 46 4.19 -9.71 -4.79
CA PRO A 46 3.98 -10.66 -5.88
C PRO A 46 5.15 -10.75 -6.88
N PRO A 47 5.35 -11.92 -7.51
CA PRO A 47 6.30 -12.09 -8.61
C PRO A 47 6.01 -11.10 -9.75
N ALA A 48 7.06 -10.45 -10.26
CA ALA A 48 6.94 -9.47 -11.35
C ALA A 48 6.36 -10.05 -12.65
N THR A 49 6.44 -11.37 -12.81
CA THR A 49 5.89 -12.10 -13.96
C THR A 49 4.37 -12.13 -13.97
N ASP A 50 3.73 -11.92 -12.82
CA ASP A 50 2.28 -12.01 -12.68
C ASP A 50 1.68 -10.58 -12.60
N THR A 51 1.28 -10.05 -13.76
CA THR A 51 0.80 -8.66 -13.88
C THR A 51 -0.42 -8.38 -13.00
N GLN A 52 -1.43 -9.24 -13.00
CA GLN A 52 -2.67 -9.00 -12.25
C GLN A 52 -2.48 -8.87 -10.72
N PRO A 53 -1.84 -9.83 -10.02
CA PRO A 53 -1.61 -9.69 -8.59
C PRO A 53 -0.63 -8.55 -8.27
N THR A 54 0.31 -8.23 -9.17
CA THR A 54 1.19 -7.06 -9.02
C THR A 54 0.40 -5.76 -9.04
N LEU A 55 -0.52 -5.58 -9.99
CA LEU A 55 -1.40 -4.41 -10.06
C LEU A 55 -2.33 -4.32 -8.84
N ALA A 56 -2.96 -5.42 -8.45
CA ALA A 56 -3.82 -5.45 -7.27
C ALA A 56 -3.04 -5.08 -5.99
N TRP A 57 -1.82 -5.58 -5.84
CA TRP A 57 -0.94 -5.24 -4.74
C TRP A 57 -0.54 -3.76 -4.78
N LEU A 58 -0.18 -3.22 -5.95
CA LEU A 58 0.13 -1.80 -6.14
C LEU A 58 -1.01 -0.89 -5.68
N THR A 59 -2.24 -1.18 -6.10
CA THR A 59 -3.43 -0.41 -5.69
C THR A 59 -3.64 -0.46 -4.18
N VAL A 60 -3.45 -1.63 -3.55
CA VAL A 60 -3.51 -1.76 -2.08
C VAL A 60 -2.46 -0.89 -1.41
N MET A 61 -1.22 -0.92 -1.92
CA MET A 61 -0.12 -0.14 -1.36
C MET A 61 -0.40 1.36 -1.45
N GLN A 62 -0.86 1.86 -2.61
CA GLN A 62 -1.26 3.25 -2.79
C GLN A 62 -2.29 3.68 -1.74
N GLU A 63 -3.38 2.92 -1.60
CA GLU A 63 -4.43 3.24 -0.63
C GLU A 63 -3.94 3.17 0.82
N ALA A 64 -3.04 2.23 1.14
CA ALA A 64 -2.43 2.13 2.46
C ALA A 64 -1.64 3.39 2.84
N TYR A 65 -0.89 3.95 1.87
CA TYR A 65 -0.12 5.18 2.04
C TYR A 65 -1.00 6.43 2.11
N LEU A 66 -2.04 6.52 1.29
CA LEU A 66 -3.01 7.62 1.39
C LEU A 66 -3.73 7.60 2.75
N ASN A 67 -4.13 6.43 3.23
CA ASN A 67 -4.68 6.28 4.57
C ASN A 67 -3.67 6.65 5.67
N LEU A 68 -2.40 6.27 5.50
CA LEU A 68 -1.35 6.62 6.45
C LEU A 68 -1.12 8.13 6.52
N ALA A 69 -1.07 8.80 5.37
CA ALA A 69 -0.89 10.25 5.28
C ALA A 69 -2.08 11.02 5.88
N HIS A 70 -3.30 10.55 5.63
CA HIS A 70 -4.51 11.13 6.21
C HIS A 70 -4.45 11.15 7.75
N ASN A 71 -3.91 10.09 8.37
CA ASN A 71 -3.83 10.00 9.84
C ASN A 71 -2.49 10.52 10.40
N SER A 72 -1.40 10.48 9.64
CA SER A 72 -0.06 10.95 10.05
C SER A 72 0.88 11.15 8.85
N LEU A 73 1.00 12.40 8.42
CA LEU A 73 1.97 12.81 7.40
C LEU A 73 3.43 12.50 7.80
N ASN A 74 3.78 12.64 9.08
CA ASN A 74 5.13 12.38 9.57
C ASN A 74 5.56 10.91 9.35
N LEU A 75 4.70 9.96 9.70
CA LEU A 75 5.00 8.53 9.49
C LEU A 75 4.96 8.15 8.01
N CYS A 76 4.09 8.77 7.22
CA CYS A 76 4.08 8.60 5.77
C CYS A 76 5.42 9.05 5.15
N ALA A 77 5.96 10.20 5.56
CA ALA A 77 7.23 10.73 5.07
C ALA A 77 8.41 9.79 5.37
N VAL A 78 8.40 9.11 6.53
CA VAL A 78 9.45 8.13 6.90
C VAL A 78 9.39 6.87 6.03
N LEU A 79 8.18 6.43 5.64
CA LEU A 79 7.99 5.23 4.82
C LEU A 79 8.02 5.49 3.30
N LEU A 80 8.01 6.76 2.90
CA LEU A 80 8.02 7.21 1.51
C LEU A 80 9.27 6.75 0.71
N PRO A 81 10.50 6.82 1.26
CA PRO A 81 11.69 6.33 0.57
C PRO A 81 11.60 4.83 0.21
N ARG A 82 10.87 4.03 0.99
CA ARG A 82 10.68 2.60 0.73
C ARG A 82 9.81 2.34 -0.51
N ILE A 83 8.87 3.24 -0.80
CA ILE A 83 8.08 3.19 -2.04
C ILE A 83 8.97 3.46 -3.24
N LEU A 84 9.80 4.50 -3.13
CA LEU A 84 10.68 4.96 -4.21
C LEU A 84 11.85 4.00 -4.46
N ALA A 85 12.27 3.25 -3.43
CA ALA A 85 13.33 2.26 -3.52
C ALA A 85 12.86 0.91 -4.12
N SER A 86 11.60 0.78 -4.52
CA SER A 86 11.13 -0.39 -5.24
C SER A 86 11.66 -0.36 -6.69
N ASP A 87 12.52 -1.32 -7.05
CA ASP A 87 13.19 -1.50 -8.35
C ASP A 87 12.28 -1.63 -9.61
N LYS A 88 10.97 -1.44 -9.47
CA LYS A 88 10.00 -1.62 -10.56
C LYS A 88 9.47 -0.27 -11.05
N SER A 89 9.72 0.01 -12.32
CA SER A 89 9.29 1.23 -13.03
C SER A 89 7.77 1.50 -12.93
N GLU A 90 6.92 0.48 -12.80
CA GLU A 90 5.48 0.64 -12.59
C GLU A 90 5.14 1.16 -11.18
N VAL A 91 5.85 0.68 -10.15
CA VAL A 91 5.73 1.18 -8.77
C VAL A 91 6.19 2.65 -8.72
N ILE A 92 7.17 3.03 -9.53
CA ILE A 92 7.67 4.42 -9.62
C ILE A 92 6.61 5.37 -10.24
N SER A 93 5.84 4.92 -11.23
CA SER A 93 4.77 5.74 -11.83
C SER A 93 3.58 5.92 -10.86
N ASP A 94 3.11 4.83 -10.24
CA ASP A 94 2.02 4.89 -9.25
C ASP A 94 2.44 5.62 -7.96
N SER A 95 3.70 5.47 -7.55
CA SER A 95 4.24 6.24 -6.42
C SER A 95 4.38 7.72 -6.75
N SER A 96 4.72 8.10 -7.98
CA SER A 96 4.73 9.50 -8.41
C SER A 96 3.33 10.10 -8.40
N HIS A 97 2.32 9.34 -8.81
CA HIS A 97 0.92 9.76 -8.72
C HIS A 97 0.46 9.87 -7.25
N THR A 98 0.83 8.90 -6.42
CA THR A 98 0.55 8.90 -4.97
C THR A 98 1.21 10.11 -4.30
N ILE A 99 2.48 10.40 -4.59
CA ILE A 99 3.20 11.58 -4.10
C ILE A 99 2.52 12.87 -4.57
N LYS A 100 2.08 12.93 -5.83
CA LYS A 100 1.37 14.09 -6.36
C LYS A 100 0.05 14.33 -5.61
N ILE A 101 -0.74 13.28 -5.39
CA ILE A 101 -1.99 13.37 -4.61
C ILE A 101 -1.67 13.81 -3.17
N LEU A 102 -0.68 13.18 -2.53
CA LEU A 102 -0.26 13.52 -1.17
C LEU A 102 0.19 14.98 -1.05
N LEU A 103 0.95 15.49 -2.02
CA LEU A 103 1.38 16.89 -2.05
C LEU A 103 0.22 17.85 -2.35
N GLN A 104 -0.76 17.44 -3.14
CA GLN A 104 -1.96 18.24 -3.43
C GLN A 104 -2.91 18.31 -2.23
N ASP A 105 -3.02 17.26 -1.43
CA ASP A 105 -3.83 17.26 -0.19
C ASP A 105 -3.15 18.05 0.96
N CYS A 106 -1.85 18.34 0.85
CA CYS A 106 -1.08 19.06 1.86
C CYS A 106 -0.98 20.59 1.65
N VAL A 107 -1.41 21.13 0.51
CA VAL A 107 -1.34 22.57 0.14
C VAL A 107 -2.74 23.15 0.01
#